data_AF-A0A9E1I6Y9-F1
#
_entry.id   AF-A0A9E1I6Y9-F1
#
_cell.length_a   1.000
_cell.length_b   1.000
_cell.length_c   1.000
_cell.angle_alpha   90.00
_cell.angle_beta   90.00
_cell.angle_gamma   90.00
#
_symmetry.space_group_name_H-M   'P 1'
#
loop_
_entity.id
_entity.type
_entity.pdbx_description
1 polymer ?
#
loop_
_entity_poly.entity_id
_entity_poly.type
_entity_poly.pdbx_seq_one_letter_code
_entity_poly.pdbx_strand_id
1 'polypeptide(L)'
;MKGSGTYAAPPKRERNLQDAKSTTESVRGEESIGITYAAESEARQLRIEEGGSLFFLTGIARDYNNVPVEFFKSAARPDMVRFSSILRKHRTEPERRQPL
;
A
#
# COMPACT_ATOMS: atom_id res chain seq x y z
N MET A 1 -23.37 -37.73 0.33
CA MET A 1 -22.78 -37.40 -0.98
C MET A 1 -22.31 -35.95 -0.96
N LYS A 2 -21.01 -35.68 -1.05
CA LYS A 2 -20.45 -34.33 -1.10
C LYS A 2 -20.10 -34.04 -2.57
N GLY A 3 -20.95 -33.27 -3.25
CA GLY A 3 -20.70 -32.86 -4.63
C GLY A 3 -19.55 -31.87 -4.67
N SER A 4 -18.46 -32.24 -5.35
CA SER A 4 -17.38 -31.32 -5.69
C SER A 4 -17.88 -30.38 -6.79
N GLY A 5 -18.35 -29.20 -6.40
CA GLY A 5 -18.73 -28.14 -7.33
C GLY A 5 -17.51 -27.34 -7.72
N THR A 6 -17.28 -27.16 -9.02
CA THR A 6 -16.25 -26.26 -9.54
C THR A 6 -16.73 -24.82 -9.35
N TYR A 7 -16.10 -24.06 -8.44
CA TYR A 7 -16.42 -22.65 -8.22
C TYR A 7 -15.66 -21.79 -9.24
N ALA A 8 -16.39 -21.13 -10.15
CA ALA A 8 -15.79 -20.16 -11.06
C ALA A 8 -15.35 -18.94 -10.25
N ALA A 9 -14.04 -18.70 -10.19
CA ALA A 9 -13.51 -17.48 -9.59
C ALA A 9 -14.12 -16.25 -10.29
N PRO A 10 -14.54 -15.21 -9.56
CA PRO A 10 -14.98 -13.96 -10.17
C PRO A 10 -13.90 -13.41 -11.11
N PRO A 11 -14.27 -12.59 -12.11
CA PRO A 11 -13.36 -12.15 -13.16
C PRO A 11 -12.09 -11.54 -12.56
N LYS A 12 -10.93 -12.08 -12.99
CA LYS A 12 -9.62 -11.55 -12.65
C LYS A 12 -9.56 -10.10 -13.13
N ARG A 13 -9.22 -9.15 -12.24
CA ARG A 13 -9.00 -7.76 -12.64
C ARG A 13 -7.82 -7.70 -13.61
N GLU A 14 -8.08 -7.25 -14.83
CA GLU A 14 -7.03 -6.89 -15.78
C GLU A 14 -6.56 -5.47 -15.48
N ARG A 15 -5.27 -5.33 -15.13
CA ARG A 15 -4.59 -4.04 -15.00
C ARG A 15 -3.59 -3.94 -16.14
N ASN A 16 -3.69 -2.89 -16.94
CA ASN A 16 -2.64 -2.54 -17.88
C ASN A 16 -1.43 -2.01 -17.09
N LEU A 17 -0.34 -2.78 -17.09
CA LEU A 17 0.88 -2.45 -16.35
C LEU A 17 1.70 -1.34 -17.03
N GLN A 18 1.33 -0.93 -18.25
CA GLN A 18 1.96 0.18 -18.98
C GLN A 18 1.30 1.53 -18.67
N ASP A 19 0.08 1.51 -18.14
CA ASP A 19 -0.59 2.71 -17.66
C ASP A 19 0.00 3.01 -16.28
N ALA A 20 0.90 3.98 -16.20
CA ALA A 20 1.57 4.43 -14.96
C ALA A 20 0.61 5.12 -13.98
N LYS A 21 -0.56 4.53 -13.73
CA LYS A 21 -1.57 5.00 -12.79
C LYS A 21 -1.28 4.48 -11.39
N SER A 22 -1.43 5.38 -10.42
CA SER A 22 -1.23 5.10 -9.01
C SER A 22 -2.25 4.08 -8.49
N THR A 23 -1.80 3.06 -7.76
CA THR A 23 -2.66 2.05 -7.12
C THR A 23 -3.68 2.69 -6.17
N THR A 24 -3.42 3.88 -5.64
CA THR A 24 -4.32 4.58 -4.70
C THR A 24 -5.63 5.09 -5.30
N GLU A 25 -5.78 5.19 -6.64
CA GLU A 25 -6.99 5.75 -7.26
C GLU A 25 -8.22 4.83 -7.15
N SER A 26 -8.06 3.56 -6.77
CA SER A 26 -9.17 2.58 -6.74
C SER A 26 -9.09 1.54 -5.63
N VAL A 27 -8.26 1.77 -4.60
CA VAL A 27 -7.83 0.71 -3.69
C VAL A 27 -7.68 1.27 -2.26
N ARG A 28 -8.28 0.61 -1.27
CA ARG A 28 -8.04 0.88 0.16
C ARG A 28 -6.91 -0.02 0.63
N GLY A 29 -6.11 0.38 1.61
CA GLY A 29 -4.98 -0.45 2.02
C GLY A 29 -4.29 0.01 3.28
N GLU A 30 -3.39 -0.85 3.75
CA GLU A 30 -2.44 -0.55 4.81
C GLU A 30 -1.05 -0.44 4.19
N GLU A 31 -0.32 0.60 4.57
CA GLU A 31 1.04 0.85 4.10
C GLU A 31 1.96 1.13 5.29
N SER A 32 3.18 0.61 5.22
CA SER A 32 4.26 0.84 6.17
C SER A 32 5.44 1.48 5.47
N ILE A 33 6.00 2.51 6.09
CA ILE A 33 7.17 3.25 5.58
C ILE A 33 8.34 2.99 6.53
N GLY A 34 9.48 2.60 5.96
CA GLY A 34 10.74 2.41 6.67
C GLY A 34 11.93 2.99 5.90
N ILE A 35 13.11 2.79 6.46
CA ILE A 35 14.39 3.13 5.82
C ILE A 35 15.13 1.83 5.54
N THR A 36 15.73 1.75 4.36
CA THR A 36 16.67 0.69 3.97
C THR A 36 17.88 1.29 3.27
N TYR A 37 18.84 0.46 2.89
CA TYR A 37 20.02 0.85 2.13
C TYR A 37 20.10 0.07 0.83
N ALA A 38 20.53 0.74 -0.23
CA ALA A 38 20.58 0.17 -1.56
C ALA A 38 21.63 -0.94 -1.66
N ALA A 39 21.23 -2.14 -2.07
CA ALA A 39 22.18 -3.13 -2.56
C ALA A 39 22.77 -2.68 -3.92
N GLU A 40 23.92 -3.24 -4.33
CA GLU A 40 24.60 -2.91 -5.59
C GLU A 40 23.66 -2.89 -6.82
N SER A 41 22.74 -3.86 -6.92
CA SER A 41 21.75 -3.93 -8.02
C SER A 41 20.73 -2.78 -7.98
N GLU A 42 20.19 -2.47 -6.81
CA GLU A 42 19.24 -1.37 -6.59
C GLU A 42 19.91 -0.02 -6.81
N ALA A 43 21.14 0.14 -6.35
CA ALA A 43 21.95 1.35 -6.52
C ALA A 43 22.17 1.66 -8.00
N ARG A 44 22.49 0.65 -8.82
CA ARG A 44 22.60 0.79 -10.29
C ARG A 44 21.28 1.20 -10.94
N GLN A 45 20.17 0.56 -10.56
CA GLN A 45 18.86 0.86 -11.15
C GLN A 45 18.37 2.26 -10.79
N LEU A 46 18.57 2.67 -9.54
CA LEU A 46 18.12 3.96 -9.00
C LEU A 46 19.14 5.09 -9.24
N ARG A 47 20.33 4.75 -9.76
CA ARG A 47 21.44 5.68 -10.02
C ARG A 47 21.84 6.45 -8.78
N ILE A 48 22.11 5.71 -7.71
CA ILE A 48 22.64 6.19 -6.43
C ILE A 48 23.86 5.35 -6.05
N GLU A 49 24.57 5.76 -5.00
CA GLU A 49 25.69 4.99 -4.45
C GLU A 49 25.20 3.73 -3.74
N GLU A 50 25.99 2.66 -3.80
CA GLU A 50 25.75 1.44 -3.00
C GLU A 50 25.77 1.80 -1.52
N GLY A 51 24.83 1.26 -0.75
CA GLY A 51 24.63 1.64 0.65
C GLY A 51 23.90 2.98 0.83
N GLY A 52 23.51 3.67 -0.24
CA GLY A 52 22.70 4.89 -0.15
C GLY A 52 21.34 4.64 0.49
N SER A 53 20.85 5.59 1.29
CA SER A 53 19.57 5.47 1.98
C SER A 53 18.39 5.51 1.03
N LEU A 54 17.40 4.65 1.27
CA LEU A 54 16.16 4.53 0.53
C LEU A 54 14.97 4.52 1.47
N PHE A 55 13.85 5.10 1.04
CA PHE A 55 12.56 4.78 1.64
C PHE A 55 12.14 3.39 1.19
N PHE A 56 11.74 2.57 2.14
CA PHE A 56 11.18 1.24 1.89
C PHE A 56 9.70 1.24 2.23
N LEU A 57 8.87 0.88 1.26
CA LEU A 57 7.42 0.86 1.37
C LEU A 57 6.95 -0.58 1.25
N THR A 58 6.08 -0.98 2.16
CA THR A 58 5.35 -2.25 2.03
C THR A 58 3.88 -2.01 2.29
N GLY A 59 3.02 -2.83 1.70
CA GLY A 59 1.61 -2.70 1.96
C GLY A 59 0.76 -3.75 1.29
N ILE A 60 -0.51 -3.76 1.68
CA ILE A 60 -1.54 -4.58 1.08
C ILE A 60 -2.59 -3.65 0.48
N ALA A 61 -2.83 -3.80 -0.81
CA ALA A 61 -3.88 -3.12 -1.53
C ALA A 61 -5.12 -4.03 -1.57
N ARG A 62 -6.29 -3.48 -1.25
CA ARG A 62 -7.60 -4.15 -1.21
C ARG A 62 -8.61 -3.47 -2.11
N ASP A 63 -9.42 -4.28 -2.79
CA ASP A 63 -10.52 -3.78 -3.62
C ASP A 63 -11.66 -3.15 -2.80
N TYR A 64 -12.73 -2.74 -3.48
CA TYR A 64 -13.91 -2.13 -2.85
C TYR A 64 -14.66 -3.07 -1.90
N ASN A 65 -14.48 -4.39 -2.06
CA ASN A 65 -15.05 -5.41 -1.19
C ASN A 65 -14.10 -5.78 -0.04
N ASN A 66 -13.03 -5.00 0.16
CA ASN A 66 -12.00 -5.23 1.16
C ASN A 66 -11.22 -6.54 0.97
N VAL A 67 -11.23 -7.11 -0.23
CA VAL A 67 -10.48 -8.32 -0.56
C VAL A 67 -9.05 -7.91 -0.95
N PRO A 68 -8.00 -8.49 -0.33
CA PRO A 68 -6.62 -8.25 -0.74
C PRO A 68 -6.40 -8.61 -2.21
N VAL A 69 -5.89 -7.67 -2.99
CA VAL A 69 -5.59 -7.86 -4.42
C VAL A 69 -4.10 -7.78 -4.72
N GLU A 70 -3.32 -7.12 -3.88
CA GLU A 70 -1.88 -6.93 -4.10
C GLU A 70 -1.14 -6.82 -2.77
N PHE A 71 0.02 -7.48 -2.69
CA PHE A 71 1.05 -7.18 -1.71
C PHE A 71 2.23 -6.58 -2.45
N PHE A 72 2.70 -5.41 -2.01
CA PHE A 72 3.78 -4.71 -2.69
C PHE A 72 4.95 -4.43 -1.75
N LYS A 73 6.13 -4.34 -2.37
CA LYS A 73 7.37 -3.82 -1.79
C LYS A 73 7.95 -2.81 -2.77
N SER A 74 8.32 -1.64 -2.30
CA SER A 74 8.89 -0.60 -3.15
C SER A 74 10.05 0.09 -2.45
N ALA A 75 11.06 0.46 -3.22
CA ALA A 75 12.18 1.26 -2.77
C ALA A 75 12.19 2.58 -3.53
N ALA A 76 12.29 3.69 -2.82
CA ALA A 76 12.24 5.03 -3.39
C ALA A 76 13.39 5.89 -2.88
N ARG A 77 13.95 6.69 -3.78
CA ARG A 77 15.01 7.64 -3.40
C ARG A 77 14.44 8.77 -2.52
N PRO A 78 15.10 9.12 -1.41
CA PRO A 78 14.59 10.14 -0.49
C PRO A 78 14.51 11.55 -1.08
N ASP A 79 15.32 11.85 -2.10
CA ASP A 79 15.33 13.14 -2.81
C ASP A 79 14.21 13.27 -3.85
N MET A 80 13.57 12.16 -4.23
CA MET A 80 12.55 12.11 -5.28
C MET A 80 11.13 11.96 -4.75
N VAL A 81 10.96 11.62 -3.47
CA VAL A 81 9.65 11.34 -2.86
C VAL A 81 9.53 12.02 -1.51
N ARG A 82 8.36 12.60 -1.24
CA ARG A 82 8.00 13.18 0.06
C ARG A 82 6.71 12.57 0.57
N PHE A 83 6.74 12.08 1.81
CA PHE A 83 5.54 11.66 2.53
C PHE A 83 5.08 12.75 3.47
N SER A 84 3.78 13.07 3.44
CA SER A 84 3.17 14.03 4.36
C SER A 84 1.84 13.47 4.87
N SER A 85 1.67 13.49 6.18
CA SER A 85 0.44 13.06 6.84
C SER A 85 -0.28 14.27 7.44
N ILE A 86 -1.61 14.27 7.37
CA ILE A 86 -2.44 15.27 8.03
C ILE A 86 -2.92 14.66 9.36
N LEU A 87 -2.42 15.20 10.48
CA LEU A 87 -2.98 14.86 11.79
C LEU A 87 -4.38 15.46 11.92
N ARG A 88 -5.36 14.63 12.26
CA ARG A 88 -6.71 15.08 12.60
C ARG A 88 -6.94 14.90 14.09
N LYS A 89 -7.47 15.93 14.74
CA LYS A 89 -7.86 15.85 16.17
C LYS A 89 -8.87 14.72 16.34
N HIS A 90 -8.57 13.78 17.22
CA HIS A 90 -9.51 12.73 17.61
C HIS A 90 -10.71 13.40 18.31
N ARG A 91 -11.93 13.27 17.75
CA ARG A 91 -13.14 13.73 18.44
C ARG A 91 -13.48 12.72 19.52
N THR A 92 -13.28 13.09 20.77
CA THR A 92 -13.87 12.37 21.91
C THR A 92 -15.39 12.52 21.82
N GLU A 93 -16.14 11.42 21.88
CA GLU A 93 -17.60 11.48 22.03
C GLU A 93 -17.95 12.27 23.30
N PRO A 94 -18.98 13.13 23.28
CA PRO A 94 -19.43 13.80 24.50
C PRO A 94 -19.97 12.74 25.47
N GLU A 95 -19.54 12.80 26.72
CA GLU A 95 -20.12 12.02 27.82
C GLU A 95 -21.64 12.09 27.76
N ARG A 96 -22.29 10.92 27.68
CA ARG A 96 -23.73 10.82 27.83
C ARG A 96 -24.09 11.29 29.24
N ARG A 97 -24.51 12.54 29.37
CA ARG A 97 -25.18 13.02 30.59
C ARG A 97 -26.46 12.21 30.75
N GLN A 98 -26.52 11.36 31.77
CA GLN A 98 -27.76 10.71 32.19
C GLN A 98 -28.68 11.81 32.75
N PRO A 99 -29.96 11.87 32.34
CA PRO A 99 -30.90 12.80 32.93
C PRO A 99 -31.20 12.40 34.38
N LEU A 100 -31.32 13.43 35.24
CA LEU A 100 -31.70 13.36 36.66
C LEU A 100 -33.13 12.83 36.83
#